data_AF-A0A2K8K659-F1
#
_entry.id   AF-A0A2K8K659-F1
#
_cell.length_a   1.000
_cell.length_b   1.000
_cell.length_c   1.000
_cell.angle_alpha   90.00
_cell.angle_beta   90.00
_cell.angle_gamma   90.00
#
_symmetry.space_group_name_H-M   'P 1'
#
loop_
_entity.id
_entity.type
_entity.pdbx_description
1 polymer ?
#
loop_
_entity_poly.entity_id
_entity_poly.type
_entity_poly.pdbx_seq_one_letter_code
_entity_poly.pdbx_strand_id
1 'polypeptide(L)' 'MSKFYKIWLIFDPRRVFVAQGVFLFLLAAMIHLVVLSNGINWFAAAAARAAGS' A
#
# COMPACT_ATOMS: atom_id res chain seq x y z
N MET A 1 8.88 -26.00 24.49
CA MET A 1 9.55 -25.28 23.40
C MET A 1 8.58 -25.14 22.24
N SER A 2 8.03 -23.95 22.03
CA SER A 2 7.02 -23.66 21.01
C SER A 2 7.60 -23.87 19.60
N LYS A 3 6.99 -24.78 18.83
CA LYS A 3 7.43 -25.22 17.48
C LYS A 3 7.13 -24.16 16.41
N PHE A 4 7.45 -22.89 16.65
CA PHE A 4 7.18 -21.78 15.75
C PHE A 4 7.86 -21.92 14.37
N TYR A 5 8.90 -22.76 14.25
CA TYR A 5 9.56 -23.04 12.98
C TYR A 5 8.68 -23.83 11.98
N LYS A 6 7.61 -24.48 12.43
CA LYS A 6 6.70 -25.24 11.55
C LYS A 6 5.89 -24.33 10.61
N ILE A 7 5.76 -23.05 10.92
CA ILE A 7 5.08 -22.10 10.02
C ILE A 7 5.79 -22.03 8.65
N TRP A 8 7.12 -22.18 8.65
CA TRP A 8 7.94 -22.19 7.43
C TRP A 8 7.90 -23.50 6.63
N LEU A 9 7.32 -24.58 7.19
CA LEU A 9 7.09 -25.83 6.45
C LEU A 9 5.80 -25.79 5.62
N ILE A 10 4.87 -24.88 5.95
CA ILE A 10 3.58 -24.72 5.26
C ILE A 10 3.58 -23.46 4.41
N PHE A 11 4.21 -22.40 4.92
CA PHE A 11 4.33 -21.13 4.23
C PHE A 11 5.75 -20.96 3.71
N ASP A 12 5.91 -21.04 2.39
CA ASP A 12 7.17 -20.75 1.72
C ASP A 12 7.62 -19.32 2.06
N PRO A 13 8.83 -19.13 2.63
CA PRO A 13 9.30 -17.84 3.12
C PRO A 13 9.21 -16.74 2.06
N ARG A 14 9.58 -17.10 0.82
CA ARG A 14 9.53 -16.19 -0.33
C ARG A 14 8.11 -15.70 -0.63
N ARG A 15 7.12 -16.60 -0.58
CA ARG A 15 5.73 -16.25 -0.87
C ARG A 15 5.12 -15.38 0.21
N VAL A 16 5.45 -15.59 1.48
CA VAL A 16 4.96 -14.73 2.58
C VAL A 16 5.52 -13.32 2.45
N PHE A 17 6.81 -13.15 2.15
CA PHE A 17 7.38 -11.81 1.95
C PHE A 17 6.78 -11.11 0.73
N VAL A 18 6.56 -11.82 -0.38
CA VAL A 18 5.90 -11.26 -1.57
C VAL A 18 4.44 -10.92 -1.29
N ALA A 19 3.69 -11.82 -0.66
CA ALA A 19 2.29 -11.59 -0.30
C ALA A 19 2.14 -10.40 0.64
N GLN A 20 3.00 -10.29 1.66
CA GLN A 20 3.01 -9.16 2.58
C GLN A 20 3.37 -7.86 1.86
N GLY A 21 4.41 -7.86 1.02
CA GLY A 21 4.79 -6.68 0.23
C GLY A 21 3.68 -6.21 -0.72
N VAL A 22 3.06 -7.14 -1.46
CA VAL A 22 1.95 -6.85 -2.38
C VAL A 22 0.72 -6.39 -1.62
N PHE A 23 0.40 -7.00 -0.48
CA PHE A 23 -0.74 -6.61 0.36
C PHE A 23 -0.60 -5.18 0.89
N LEU A 24 0.56 -4.84 1.45
CA LEU A 24 0.81 -3.47 1.93
C LEU A 24 0.80 -2.46 0.78
N PHE A 25 1.36 -2.81 -0.38
CA PHE A 25 1.37 -1.93 -1.56
C PHE A 25 -0.04 -1.66 -2.09
N LEU A 26 -0.86 -2.70 -2.26
CA LEU A 26 -2.25 -2.56 -2.68
C LEU A 26 -3.05 -1.72 -1.69
N LEU A 27 -2.88 -1.96 -0.39
CA LEU A 27 -3.56 -1.19 0.66
C LEU A 27 -3.16 0.29 0.59
N ALA A 28 -1.87 0.58 0.45
CA ALA A 28 -1.37 1.94 0.30
C ALA A 28 -1.95 2.62 -0.95
N ALA A 29 -1.88 1.96 -2.11
CA ALA A 29 -2.43 2.48 -3.35
C ALA A 29 -3.94 2.77 -3.25
N MET A 30 -4.70 1.86 -2.64
CA MET A 30 -6.14 2.05 -2.44
C MET A 30 -6.44 3.27 -1.58
N ILE A 31 -5.70 3.48 -0.48
CA ILE A 31 -5.87 4.68 0.36
C ILE A 31 -5.56 5.95 -0.44
N HIS A 32 -4.47 5.97 -1.21
CA HIS A 32 -4.11 7.16 -2.01
C HIS A 32 -5.17 7.47 -3.09
N LEU A 33 -5.65 6.45 -3.80
CA LEU A 33 -6.67 6.62 -4.84
C LEU A 33 -8.01 7.09 -4.26
N VAL A 34 -8.40 6.58 -3.08
CA VAL A 34 -9.60 7.04 -2.38
C VAL A 34 -9.43 8.48 -1.89
N VAL A 35 -8.29 8.84 -1.31
CA VAL A 35 -8.04 10.22 -0.87
C VAL A 35 -8.04 11.21 -2.04
N LEU A 36 -7.43 10.82 -3.17
CA LEU A 36 -7.52 11.56 -4.41
C LEU A 36 -8.99 11.67 -4.89
N SER A 37 -9.80 10.63 -4.76
CA SER A 37 -11.20 10.72 -5.20
C SER A 37 -12.10 11.63 -4.34
N ASN A 38 -11.77 11.90 -3.06
CA ASN A 38 -12.71 12.47 -2.08
C ASN A 38 -12.59 13.98 -1.81
N GLY A 39 -11.64 14.70 -2.41
CA GLY A 39 -11.58 16.17 -2.32
C GLY A 39 -10.39 16.76 -1.57
N ILE A 40 -9.50 15.94 -1.00
CA ILE A 40 -8.13 16.36 -0.60
C ILE A 40 -7.17 16.15 -1.78
N ASN A 41 -7.65 16.50 -2.98
CA ASN A 41 -6.90 16.41 -4.22
C ASN A 41 -5.75 17.41 -4.21
N TRP A 42 -4.63 17.04 -3.60
CA TRP A 42 -3.43 17.89 -3.62
C TRP A 42 -2.93 18.12 -5.04
N PHE A 43 -3.18 17.20 -5.99
CA PHE A 43 -2.88 17.42 -7.41
C PHE A 43 -3.75 18.52 -8.02
N ALA A 44 -5.05 18.59 -7.70
CA ALA A 44 -5.91 19.68 -8.16
C ALA A 44 -5.54 21.01 -7.51
N ALA A 45 -5.19 21.00 -6.22
CA ALA A 45 -4.69 22.18 -5.52
C ALA A 45 -3.35 22.69 -6.09
N ALA A 46 -2.42 21.78 -6.42
CA ALA A 46 -1.15 22.12 -7.06
C ALA A 46 -1.35 22.66 -8.48
N ALA A 47 -2.25 22.07 -9.27
CA ALA A 47 -2.59 22.54 -10.61
C ALA A 47 -3.24 23.93 -10.60
N ALA A 48 -4.17 24.18 -9.67
CA ALA A 48 -4.78 25.50 -9.50
C ALA A 48 -3.76 26.58 -9.08
N ARG A 49 -2.77 26.21 -8.25
CA ARG A 49 -1.69 27.12 -7.85
C ARG A 49 -0.70 27.41 -8.99
N ALA A 50 -0.49 26.46 -9.89
CA ALA A 50 0.34 26.65 -11.09
C ALA A 50 -0.34 27.47 -12.20
N ALA A 51 -1.68 27.43 -12.28
CA ALA A 51 -2.45 28.22 -13.26
C ALA A 51 -2.67 29.69 -12.84
N GLY A 52 -2.42 30.03 -11.58
CA GLY A 52 -2.59 31.37 -11.01
C GLY A 52 -1.32 32.24 -11.00
N SER A 53 -0.24 31.79 -11.63
CA SER A 53 1.01 32.53 -11.85
C SER A 53 1.22 32.79 -13.34
#